data_AF-A0A5E4K7Y3-F1
#
_entry.id   AF-A0A5E4K7Y3-F1
#
_cell.length_a   1.000
_cell.length_b   1.000
_cell.length_c   1.000
_cell.angle_alpha   90.00
_cell.angle_beta   90.00
_cell.angle_gamma   90.00
#
_symmetry.space_group_name_H-M   'P 1'
#
loop_
_entity.id
_entity.type
_entity.pdbx_description
1 polymer ?
#
loop_
_entity_poly.entity_id
_entity_poly.type
_entity_poly.pdbx_seq_one_letter_code
_entity_poly.pdbx_strand_id
1 'polypeptide(L)'
;MKEASKLHIPLIATNEKITYGLPARSNDSVDAIVDDLVSGRQPGVVLLDFEKIGELVPKLAMKMGPIRKAQGFTALPDDEEFKKLVGKCTKCLQCTRDCPEALPISDAMAAAVNGYLSLFETLHDKCVGCGRCDYSCPSDIPVLNVIEKASQRVIREEKGKMRIGRGQIGDPEIREEGRNLVLGTTPGVIAFVGCGNYPDGTKDVYDIVEEMIQRSYIIITSGCAAMDVGMFKDKEGKTLYERYPGRFVKGNLLNTGSCVSNAHIAATTIKVASIFAGRKTKGNWEEIADYVLNRVGAVGLAWGAYSQKAFAIGTGCNRLGIPVVTGPHGTKYRRAFIGKPYKKENWNVLDGRDGSVINIEPAPEHLMITAETKAEVMPLLAKLCFRPSDNSLGRAIKLTHYIELSEKYLKKLPDDWQTYVRNEADLPVAKREPLMKLLEEKGWKIDWEKKKIIEGPLRKVDVSFQPTNVPRLCKEAKK
;
A
#
# COMPACT_ATOMS: atom_id res chain seq x y z
N MET A 1 13.33 19.92 -16.24
CA MET A 1 14.26 20.71 -17.07
C MET A 1 14.81 21.90 -16.28
N LYS A 2 14.00 22.91 -15.90
CA LYS A 2 14.44 24.07 -15.09
C LYS A 2 15.34 23.70 -13.90
N GLU A 3 14.91 22.76 -13.05
CA GLU A 3 15.70 22.34 -11.88
C GLU A 3 17.03 21.65 -12.23
N ALA A 4 17.05 20.81 -13.26
CA ALA A 4 18.26 20.14 -13.72
C ALA A 4 19.28 21.15 -14.29
N SER A 5 18.79 22.14 -15.05
CA SER A 5 19.62 23.19 -15.65
C SER A 5 20.32 24.07 -14.61
N LYS A 6 19.68 24.37 -13.47
CA LYS A 6 20.33 25.12 -12.35
C LYS A 6 21.61 24.46 -11.85
N LEU A 7 21.69 23.13 -11.95
CA LEU A 7 22.80 22.32 -11.44
C LEU A 7 23.67 21.71 -12.55
N HIS A 8 23.52 22.21 -13.78
CA HIS A 8 24.20 21.74 -14.97
C HIS A 8 24.07 20.22 -15.16
N ILE A 9 22.86 19.69 -14.98
CA ILE A 9 22.51 18.27 -15.17
C ILE A 9 21.79 18.13 -16.51
N PRO A 10 22.42 17.53 -17.54
CA PRO A 10 21.78 17.32 -18.82
C PRO A 10 20.56 16.39 -18.73
N LEU A 11 19.50 16.71 -19.46
CA LEU A 11 18.27 15.91 -19.52
C LEU A 11 18.14 15.18 -20.86
N ILE A 12 17.98 13.85 -20.82
CA ILE A 12 17.73 13.05 -22.03
C ILE A 12 16.30 12.52 -21.97
N ALA A 13 15.45 12.98 -22.89
CA ALA A 13 14.10 12.49 -23.07
C ALA A 13 14.10 11.28 -24.02
N THR A 14 13.84 10.09 -23.49
CA THR A 14 13.92 8.81 -24.22
C THR A 14 12.57 8.22 -24.62
N ASN A 15 11.48 8.98 -24.45
CA ASN A 15 10.14 8.53 -24.82
C ASN A 15 9.34 9.67 -25.44
N GLU A 16 8.63 9.38 -26.53
CA GLU A 16 7.83 10.36 -27.28
C GLU A 16 6.70 11.00 -26.45
N LYS A 17 6.27 10.35 -25.36
CA LYS A 17 5.21 10.88 -24.48
C LYS A 17 5.64 12.08 -23.66
N ILE A 18 6.95 12.25 -23.41
CA ILE A 18 7.49 13.36 -22.61
C ILE A 18 8.79 13.86 -23.25
N THR A 19 8.67 14.87 -24.11
CA THR A 19 9.81 15.44 -24.85
C THR A 19 10.31 16.77 -24.29
N TYR A 20 9.54 17.42 -23.42
CA TYR A 20 9.83 18.75 -22.85
C TYR A 20 10.16 19.85 -23.87
N GLY A 21 9.76 19.68 -25.14
CA GLY A 21 10.13 20.60 -26.22
C GLY A 21 11.62 20.62 -26.54
N LEU A 22 12.37 19.59 -26.12
CA LEU A 22 13.80 19.47 -26.40
C LEU A 22 14.06 19.10 -27.87
N PRO A 23 15.21 19.48 -28.43
CA PRO A 23 15.55 19.15 -29.81
C PRO A 23 15.71 17.64 -29.99
N ALA A 24 15.12 17.10 -31.06
CA ALA A 24 15.33 15.71 -31.47
C ALA A 24 16.68 15.57 -32.17
N ARG A 25 17.51 14.64 -31.68
CA ARG A 25 18.89 14.45 -32.16
C ARG A 25 19.19 13.01 -32.58
N SER A 26 18.17 12.21 -32.91
CA SER A 26 18.38 10.81 -33.31
C SER A 26 19.27 10.63 -34.54
N ASN A 27 19.41 11.65 -35.40
CA ASN A 27 20.24 11.58 -36.61
C ASN A 27 21.71 11.93 -36.36
N ASP A 28 22.02 12.49 -35.20
CA ASP A 28 23.36 12.98 -34.88
C ASP A 28 24.24 11.86 -34.35
N SER A 29 25.57 12.03 -34.40
CA SER A 29 26.49 11.11 -33.75
C SER A 29 26.44 11.26 -32.23
N VAL A 30 26.66 10.18 -31.49
CA VAL A 30 26.65 10.19 -30.02
C VAL A 30 27.65 11.21 -29.47
N ASP A 31 28.85 11.26 -30.03
CA ASP A 31 29.89 12.16 -29.53
C ASP A 31 29.53 13.64 -29.72
N ALA A 32 28.90 14.01 -30.85
CA ALA A 32 28.43 15.38 -31.08
C ALA A 32 27.35 15.79 -30.06
N ILE A 33 26.41 14.88 -29.76
CA ILE A 33 25.37 15.13 -28.75
C ILE A 33 26.01 15.29 -27.36
N VAL A 34 26.95 14.42 -27.00
CA VAL A 34 27.66 14.48 -25.72
C VAL A 34 28.39 15.82 -25.57
N ASP A 35 29.10 16.27 -26.59
CA ASP A 35 29.86 17.52 -26.53
C ASP A 35 28.95 18.76 -26.40
N ASP A 36 27.78 18.76 -27.05
CA ASP A 36 26.76 19.79 -26.89
C ASP A 36 26.16 19.84 -25.47
N LEU A 37 25.87 18.67 -24.90
CA LEU A 37 25.30 18.56 -23.55
C LEU A 37 26.33 18.94 -22.48
N VAL A 38 27.59 18.52 -22.67
CA VAL A 38 28.69 18.80 -21.73
C VAL A 38 29.02 20.29 -21.70
N SER A 39 29.10 20.92 -22.87
CA SER A 39 29.38 22.35 -22.99
C SER A 39 28.25 23.24 -22.48
N GLY A 40 27.05 22.68 -22.27
CA GLY A 40 25.87 23.46 -21.88
C GLY A 40 25.22 24.22 -23.02
N ARG A 41 25.65 24.00 -24.28
CA ARG A 41 24.98 24.57 -25.46
C ARG A 41 23.51 24.17 -25.53
N GLN A 42 23.18 22.98 -25.04
CA GLN A 42 21.82 22.50 -24.91
C GLN A 42 21.58 21.91 -23.51
N PRO A 43 20.45 22.25 -22.85
CA PRO A 43 20.13 21.71 -21.52
C PRO A 43 19.67 20.25 -21.56
N GLY A 44 19.38 19.73 -22.75
CA GLY A 44 18.88 18.38 -22.95
C GLY A 44 18.51 18.10 -24.40
N VAL A 45 18.16 16.84 -24.68
CA VAL A 45 17.79 16.36 -26.03
C VAL A 45 16.68 15.32 -25.96
N VAL A 46 15.95 15.15 -27.07
CA VAL A 46 15.13 13.96 -27.32
C VAL A 46 15.96 12.98 -28.13
N LEU A 47 16.08 11.75 -27.62
CA LEU A 47 16.75 10.65 -28.30
C LEU A 47 15.90 9.41 -28.16
N LEU A 48 15.38 8.87 -29.27
CA LEU A 48 14.47 7.71 -29.25
C LEU A 48 15.14 6.42 -29.75
N ASP A 49 16.36 6.52 -30.25
CA ASP A 49 17.18 5.38 -30.68
C ASP A 49 17.83 4.73 -29.45
N PHE A 50 17.37 3.51 -29.12
CA PHE A 50 17.81 2.80 -27.91
C PHE A 50 19.28 2.37 -27.95
N GLU A 51 19.85 2.10 -29.13
CA GLU A 51 21.28 1.75 -29.24
C GLU A 51 22.13 2.97 -28.90
N LYS A 52 21.79 4.13 -29.48
CA LYS A 52 22.46 5.40 -29.16
C LYS A 52 22.26 5.80 -27.71
N ILE A 53 21.09 5.60 -27.12
CA ILE A 53 20.85 5.87 -25.68
C ILE A 53 21.80 5.04 -24.82
N GLY A 54 21.95 3.75 -25.13
CA GLY A 54 22.81 2.83 -24.37
C GLY A 54 24.27 3.25 -24.34
N GLU A 55 24.76 3.84 -25.44
CA GLU A 55 26.11 4.40 -25.53
C GLU A 55 26.22 5.80 -24.89
N LEU A 56 25.27 6.69 -25.19
CA LEU A 56 25.32 8.10 -24.82
C LEU A 56 25.23 8.33 -23.31
N VAL A 57 24.30 7.66 -22.61
CA VAL A 57 24.04 7.87 -21.18
C VAL A 57 25.28 7.62 -20.31
N PRO A 58 25.96 6.45 -20.38
CA PRO A 58 27.14 6.22 -19.56
C PRO A 58 28.30 7.15 -19.94
N LYS A 59 28.53 7.40 -21.24
CA LYS A 59 29.56 8.35 -21.71
C LYS A 59 29.34 9.74 -21.12
N LEU A 60 28.10 10.25 -21.20
CA LEU A 60 27.74 11.57 -20.69
C LEU A 60 27.90 11.64 -19.17
N ALA A 61 27.42 10.64 -18.43
CA ALA A 61 27.54 10.60 -16.98
C ALA A 61 29.01 10.64 -16.51
N MET A 62 29.89 9.87 -17.17
CA MET A 62 31.31 9.83 -16.86
C MET A 62 32.03 11.15 -17.17
N LYS A 63 31.66 11.86 -18.26
CA LYS A 63 32.20 13.20 -18.57
C LYS A 63 31.66 14.29 -17.64
N MET A 64 30.37 14.28 -17.34
CA MET A 64 29.71 15.35 -16.58
C MET A 64 30.10 15.38 -15.10
N GLY A 65 30.37 14.23 -14.49
CA GLY A 65 30.72 14.15 -13.06
C GLY A 65 31.91 15.05 -12.68
N PRO A 66 33.10 14.88 -13.30
CA PRO A 66 34.26 15.71 -13.06
C PRO A 66 34.04 17.19 -13.37
N ILE A 67 33.33 17.51 -14.46
CA ILE A 67 33.08 18.90 -14.89
C ILE A 67 32.24 19.64 -13.86
N ARG A 68 31.12 19.04 -13.42
CA ARG A 68 30.25 19.63 -12.40
C ARG A 68 30.99 19.83 -11.07
N LYS A 69 31.86 18.88 -10.71
CA LYS A 69 32.70 18.98 -9.52
C LYS A 69 33.72 20.12 -9.63
N ALA A 70 34.40 20.25 -10.76
CA ALA A 70 35.39 21.30 -11.00
C ALA A 70 34.76 22.70 -11.05
N GLN A 71 33.53 22.80 -11.55
CA GLN A 71 32.74 24.04 -11.58
C GLN A 71 32.13 24.41 -10.21
N GLY A 72 32.27 23.56 -9.19
CA GLY A 72 31.85 23.87 -7.82
C GLY A 72 30.34 24.02 -7.64
N PHE A 73 29.52 23.32 -8.44
CA PHE A 73 28.07 23.38 -8.28
C PHE A 73 27.63 22.83 -6.93
N THR A 74 27.02 23.68 -6.10
CA THR A 74 26.43 23.31 -4.81
C THR A 74 24.91 23.36 -4.93
N ALA A 75 24.24 22.24 -4.65
CA ALA A 75 22.79 22.13 -4.81
C ALA A 75 21.99 22.80 -3.67
N LEU A 76 22.60 22.91 -2.50
CA LEU A 76 21.96 23.35 -1.26
C LEU A 76 22.67 24.59 -0.73
N PRO A 77 21.98 25.46 0.02
CA PRO A 77 22.59 26.62 0.66
C PRO A 77 23.73 26.18 1.61
N ASP A 78 24.75 27.02 1.72
CA ASP A 78 25.73 26.87 2.79
C ASP A 78 25.13 27.23 4.16
N ASP A 79 25.92 27.13 5.23
CA ASP A 79 25.41 27.32 6.59
C ASP A 79 25.04 28.78 6.87
N GLU A 80 25.71 29.75 6.25
CA GLU A 80 25.43 31.18 6.41
C GLU A 80 24.20 31.59 5.59
N GLU A 81 24.10 31.11 4.35
CA GLU A 81 22.91 31.27 3.53
C GLU A 81 21.69 30.62 4.19
N PHE A 82 21.84 29.42 4.73
CA PHE A 82 20.77 28.74 5.47
C PHE A 82 20.24 29.60 6.62
N LYS A 83 21.14 30.13 7.49
CA LYS A 83 20.75 31.02 8.60
C LYS A 83 20.01 32.26 8.11
N LYS A 84 20.48 32.86 7.01
CA LYS A 84 19.83 34.02 6.39
C LYS A 84 18.43 33.68 5.87
N LEU A 85 18.27 32.54 5.21
CA LEU A 85 16.99 32.09 4.65
C LEU A 85 15.96 31.82 5.75
N VAL A 86 16.33 31.10 6.81
CA VAL A 86 15.41 30.85 7.94
C VAL A 86 15.06 32.13 8.67
N GLY A 87 16.02 33.05 8.83
CA GLY A 87 15.79 34.37 9.45
C GLY A 87 14.89 35.31 8.62
N LYS A 88 14.80 35.09 7.30
CA LYS A 88 13.90 35.85 6.40
C LYS A 88 12.44 35.43 6.52
N CYS A 89 12.15 34.30 7.17
CA CYS A 89 10.79 33.78 7.30
C CYS A 89 9.90 34.74 8.11
N THR A 90 8.82 35.20 7.51
CA THR A 90 7.84 36.12 8.13
C THR A 90 6.72 35.40 8.89
N LYS A 91 6.74 34.05 8.93
CA LYS A 91 5.73 33.21 9.58
C LYS A 91 4.29 33.44 9.07
N CYS A 92 4.15 33.82 7.78
CA CYS A 92 2.84 34.09 7.17
C CYS A 92 1.96 32.84 6.90
N LEU A 93 2.53 31.64 7.09
CA LEU A 93 1.89 30.33 6.89
C LEU A 93 1.48 30.00 5.44
N GLN A 94 1.85 30.80 4.44
CA GLN A 94 1.47 30.54 3.05
C GLN A 94 1.98 29.18 2.54
N CYS A 95 3.24 28.84 2.88
CA CYS A 95 3.84 27.55 2.55
C CYS A 95 3.08 26.35 3.16
N THR A 96 2.54 26.50 4.38
CA THR A 96 1.73 25.47 5.04
C THR A 96 0.37 25.32 4.36
N ARG A 97 -0.31 26.43 4.02
CA ARG A 97 -1.62 26.40 3.35
C ARG A 97 -1.56 25.76 1.96
N ASP A 98 -0.50 26.00 1.20
CA ASP A 98 -0.35 25.46 -0.16
C ASP A 98 0.31 24.08 -0.19
N CYS A 99 0.84 23.62 0.95
CA CYS A 99 1.39 22.29 1.09
C CYS A 99 0.27 21.24 0.91
N PRO A 100 0.43 20.25 0.00
CA PRO A 100 -0.60 19.22 -0.19
C PRO A 100 -0.83 18.35 1.05
N GLU A 101 0.18 18.27 1.93
CA GLU A 101 0.20 17.53 3.19
C GLU A 101 0.01 18.46 4.41
N ALA A 102 -0.25 19.75 4.19
CA ALA A 102 -0.44 20.77 5.23
C ALA A 102 0.68 20.83 6.31
N LEU A 103 1.94 20.62 5.90
CA LEU A 103 3.06 20.52 6.82
C LEU A 103 3.31 21.82 7.63
N PRO A 104 3.66 21.73 8.93
CA PRO A 104 3.97 22.87 9.80
C PRO A 104 5.36 23.48 9.52
N ILE A 105 5.59 23.90 8.27
CA ILE A 105 6.85 24.46 7.77
C ILE A 105 7.26 25.72 8.55
N SER A 106 6.31 26.58 8.89
CA SER A 106 6.58 27.82 9.63
C SER A 106 7.14 27.57 11.03
N ASP A 107 6.68 26.51 11.70
CA ASP A 107 7.16 26.15 13.03
C ASP A 107 8.59 25.62 12.96
N ALA A 108 8.89 24.81 11.95
CA ALA A 108 10.24 24.34 11.67
C ALA A 108 11.20 25.50 11.33
N MET A 109 10.76 26.48 10.53
CA MET A 109 11.53 27.70 10.26
C MET A 109 11.83 28.48 11.54
N ALA A 110 10.82 28.68 12.41
CA ALA A 110 10.97 29.42 13.66
C ALA A 110 11.95 28.74 14.63
N ALA A 111 11.89 27.41 14.72
CA ALA A 111 12.80 26.60 15.51
C ALA A 111 14.25 26.67 14.98
N ALA A 112 14.42 26.61 13.66
CA ALA A 112 15.73 26.62 13.01
C ALA A 112 16.51 27.93 13.19
N VAL A 113 15.83 29.07 13.42
CA VAL A 113 16.49 30.34 13.80
C VAL A 113 17.35 30.18 15.05
N ASN A 114 16.93 29.32 15.99
CA ASN A 114 17.67 29.01 17.22
C ASN A 114 18.53 27.74 17.09
N GLY A 115 18.75 27.24 15.87
CA GLY A 115 19.56 26.04 15.60
C GLY A 115 18.84 24.70 15.85
N TYR A 116 17.54 24.70 16.15
CA TYR A 116 16.79 23.45 16.36
C TYR A 116 16.28 22.87 15.02
N LEU A 117 17.00 21.88 14.49
CA LEU A 117 16.75 21.31 13.15
C LEU A 117 15.84 20.07 13.11
N SER A 118 15.56 19.44 14.25
CA SER A 118 14.84 18.15 14.30
C SER A 118 13.42 18.21 13.71
N LEU A 119 12.77 19.38 13.74
CA LEU A 119 11.49 19.56 13.07
C LEU A 119 11.64 19.43 11.55
N PHE A 120 12.70 20.00 10.95
CA PHE A 120 12.96 19.80 9.52
C PHE A 120 13.31 18.36 9.18
N GLU A 121 14.11 17.69 10.02
CA GLU A 121 14.42 16.26 9.84
C GLU A 121 13.14 15.39 9.86
N THR A 122 12.17 15.74 10.71
CA THR A 122 10.86 15.08 10.73
C THR A 122 10.02 15.42 9.50
N LEU A 123 10.05 16.68 9.07
CA LEU A 123 9.32 17.12 7.87
C LEU A 123 9.87 16.52 6.59
N HIS A 124 11.15 16.18 6.53
CA HIS A 124 11.79 15.60 5.35
C HIS A 124 11.10 14.29 4.92
N ASP A 125 10.88 13.35 5.86
CA ASP A 125 10.19 12.08 5.54
C ASP A 125 8.71 12.29 5.11
N LYS A 126 8.07 13.36 5.60
CA LYS A 126 6.67 13.70 5.25
C LYS A 126 6.55 14.54 3.99
N CYS A 127 7.62 15.21 3.57
CA CYS A 127 7.63 16.11 2.43
C CYS A 127 7.68 15.30 1.13
N VAL A 128 6.66 15.45 0.28
CA VAL A 128 6.64 14.81 -1.04
C VAL A 128 7.49 15.53 -2.11
N GLY A 129 8.32 16.50 -1.71
CA GLY A 129 9.26 17.19 -2.60
C GLY A 129 8.62 17.99 -3.74
N CYS A 130 7.38 18.46 -3.58
CA CYS A 130 6.61 19.03 -4.71
C CYS A 130 6.99 20.46 -5.12
N GLY A 131 7.76 21.19 -4.30
CA GLY A 131 8.20 22.56 -4.56
C GLY A 131 7.10 23.64 -4.55
N ARG A 132 5.83 23.31 -4.25
CA ARG A 132 4.74 24.30 -4.21
C ARG A 132 4.99 25.45 -3.21
N CYS A 133 5.57 25.12 -2.06
CA CYS A 133 5.95 26.07 -1.03
C CYS A 133 7.02 27.06 -1.48
N ASP A 134 7.91 26.66 -2.40
CA ASP A 134 8.93 27.55 -2.95
C ASP A 134 8.27 28.64 -3.81
N TYR A 135 7.29 28.26 -4.63
CA TYR A 135 6.56 29.20 -5.49
C TYR A 135 5.64 30.14 -4.72
N SER A 136 5.10 29.71 -3.58
CA SER A 136 4.14 30.52 -2.83
C SER A 136 4.75 31.38 -1.73
N CYS A 137 6.04 31.22 -1.44
CA CYS A 137 6.70 32.01 -0.43
C CYS A 137 6.81 33.49 -0.88
N PRO A 138 6.16 34.45 -0.21
CA PRO A 138 6.27 35.87 -0.59
C PRO A 138 7.68 36.44 -0.33
N SER A 139 8.47 35.75 0.48
CA SER A 139 9.86 36.08 0.75
C SER A 139 10.84 35.38 -0.19
N ASP A 140 10.37 34.64 -1.21
CA ASP A 140 11.22 33.91 -2.17
C ASP A 140 12.25 33.00 -1.49
N ILE A 141 11.82 32.28 -0.45
CA ILE A 141 12.64 31.30 0.27
C ILE A 141 12.51 29.97 -0.49
N PRO A 142 13.63 29.31 -0.87
CA PRO A 142 13.60 27.96 -1.43
C PRO A 142 13.37 26.95 -0.29
N VAL A 143 12.13 26.87 0.18
CA VAL A 143 11.70 26.07 1.33
C VAL A 143 12.15 24.62 1.22
N LEU A 144 12.04 24.01 0.03
CA LEU A 144 12.50 22.64 -0.17
C LEU A 144 14.01 22.50 0.09
N ASN A 145 14.84 23.39 -0.45
CA ASN A 145 16.28 23.37 -0.19
C ASN A 145 16.61 23.61 1.29
N VAL A 146 15.81 24.41 2.00
CA VAL A 146 15.96 24.59 3.46
C VAL A 146 15.69 23.27 4.20
N ILE A 147 14.62 22.56 3.86
CA ILE A 147 14.30 21.24 4.44
C ILE A 147 15.46 20.26 4.16
N GLU A 148 15.90 20.15 2.92
CA GLU A 148 16.96 19.22 2.51
C GLU A 148 18.32 19.56 3.13
N LYS A 149 18.65 20.86 3.27
CA LYS A 149 19.87 21.31 3.94
C LYS A 149 19.85 20.98 5.42
N ALA A 150 18.73 21.22 6.11
CA ALA A 150 18.59 20.89 7.53
C ALA A 150 18.61 19.38 7.78
N SER A 151 18.22 18.57 6.78
CA SER A 151 18.03 17.12 6.91
C SER A 151 19.21 16.28 6.39
N GLN A 152 20.35 16.91 6.09
CA GLN A 152 21.52 16.20 5.54
C GLN A 152 22.01 15.03 6.40
N ARG A 153 21.81 15.08 7.72
CA ARG A 153 22.15 13.98 8.62
C ARG A 153 21.28 12.75 8.32
N VAL A 154 19.96 12.90 8.34
CA VAL A 154 19.03 11.78 8.09
C VAL A 154 19.13 11.27 6.65
N ILE A 155 19.31 12.15 5.67
CA ILE A 155 19.50 11.77 4.24
C ILE A 155 20.72 10.85 4.06
N ARG A 156 21.82 11.08 4.80
CA ARG A 156 23.01 10.20 4.74
C ARG A 156 22.75 8.82 5.30
N GLU A 157 21.74 8.69 6.17
CA GLU A 157 21.32 7.45 6.82
C GLU A 157 20.27 6.68 6.00
N GLU A 158 19.67 7.30 4.96
CA GLU A 158 18.68 6.71 4.04
C GLU A 158 19.29 5.64 3.11
N LYS A 159 19.71 4.54 3.71
CA LYS A 159 20.34 3.40 3.02
C LYS A 159 19.53 2.15 3.28
N GLY A 160 18.67 1.80 2.32
CA GLY A 160 17.84 0.61 2.38
C GLY A 160 18.38 -0.59 1.62
N LYS A 161 17.67 -1.72 1.76
CA LYS A 161 17.79 -2.89 0.89
C LYS A 161 16.39 -3.31 0.48
N MET A 162 16.13 -3.30 -0.82
CA MET A 162 14.91 -3.82 -1.41
C MET A 162 15.22 -5.15 -2.10
N ARG A 163 14.44 -6.20 -1.81
CA ARG A 163 14.53 -7.46 -2.57
C ARG A 163 14.09 -7.21 -4.01
N ILE A 164 14.81 -7.74 -4.99
CA ILE A 164 14.47 -7.60 -6.41
C ILE A 164 13.04 -8.08 -6.69
N GLY A 165 12.37 -7.45 -7.66
CA GLY A 165 11.07 -7.89 -8.15
C GLY A 165 11.13 -9.32 -8.69
N ARG A 166 10.50 -10.26 -7.98
CA ARG A 166 10.58 -11.70 -8.30
C ARG A 166 9.56 -12.18 -9.34
N GLY A 167 8.64 -11.32 -9.76
CA GLY A 167 7.57 -11.69 -10.70
C GLY A 167 6.44 -12.49 -10.06
N GLN A 168 6.03 -13.56 -10.74
CA GLN A 168 4.86 -14.36 -10.40
C GLN A 168 5.04 -15.22 -9.14
N ILE A 169 3.93 -15.51 -8.47
CA ILE A 169 3.85 -16.54 -7.44
C ILE A 169 3.77 -17.89 -8.14
N GLY A 170 4.67 -18.81 -7.82
CA GLY A 170 4.77 -20.12 -8.47
C GLY A 170 3.61 -21.05 -8.09
N ASP A 171 3.24 -21.98 -8.98
CA ASP A 171 2.21 -22.99 -8.71
C ASP A 171 2.49 -23.83 -7.44
N PRO A 172 3.75 -24.23 -7.13
CA PRO A 172 4.04 -24.92 -5.88
C PRO A 172 3.66 -24.11 -4.64
N GLU A 173 3.90 -22.80 -4.64
CA GLU A 173 3.52 -21.91 -3.53
C GLU A 173 2.00 -21.76 -3.42
N ILE A 174 1.28 -21.74 -4.55
CA ILE A 174 -0.19 -21.75 -4.55
C ILE A 174 -0.75 -23.06 -3.99
N ARG A 175 -0.14 -24.21 -4.31
CA ARG A 175 -0.57 -25.51 -3.74
C ARG A 175 -0.31 -25.58 -2.24
N GLU A 176 0.78 -24.99 -1.77
CA GLU A 176 1.15 -24.92 -0.35
C GLU A 176 0.18 -24.05 0.46
N GLU A 177 -0.16 -22.84 -0.03
CA GLU A 177 -0.97 -21.88 0.73
C GLU A 177 -2.46 -21.83 0.36
N GLY A 178 -2.85 -22.34 -0.81
CA GLY A 178 -4.22 -22.21 -1.31
C GLY A 178 -5.28 -22.75 -0.35
N ARG A 179 -5.00 -23.90 0.29
CA ARG A 179 -5.88 -24.47 1.32
C ARG A 179 -5.98 -23.56 2.54
N ASN A 180 -4.86 -23.07 3.04
CA ASN A 180 -4.81 -22.28 4.27
C ASN A 180 -5.50 -20.93 4.09
N LEU A 181 -5.36 -20.31 2.92
CA LEU A 181 -6.03 -19.06 2.57
C LEU A 181 -7.54 -19.22 2.45
N VAL A 182 -8.02 -20.33 1.87
CA VAL A 182 -9.46 -20.59 1.71
C VAL A 182 -10.12 -20.98 3.02
N LEU A 183 -9.43 -21.73 3.88
CA LEU A 183 -9.92 -22.07 5.21
C LEU A 183 -9.78 -20.90 6.21
N GLY A 184 -8.92 -19.92 5.91
CA GLY A 184 -8.63 -18.76 6.74
C GLY A 184 -7.58 -19.00 7.82
N THR A 185 -6.92 -20.16 7.84
CA THR A 185 -5.85 -20.49 8.80
C THR A 185 -4.55 -19.76 8.49
N THR A 186 -4.35 -19.37 7.23
CA THR A 186 -3.52 -18.21 6.88
C THR A 186 -4.46 -17.00 6.89
N PRO A 187 -4.21 -15.98 7.74
CA PRO A 187 -5.19 -14.93 8.01
C PRO A 187 -5.52 -14.06 6.80
N GLY A 188 -4.60 -13.96 5.84
CA GLY A 188 -4.86 -13.40 4.53
C GLY A 188 -3.61 -12.98 3.79
N VAL A 189 -3.80 -12.51 2.57
CA VAL A 189 -2.77 -11.84 1.76
C VAL A 189 -2.99 -10.33 1.83
N ILE A 190 -1.95 -9.58 2.17
CA ILE A 190 -1.99 -8.11 2.16
C ILE A 190 -1.02 -7.59 1.12
N ALA A 191 -1.55 -6.88 0.14
CA ALA A 191 -0.77 -6.32 -0.96
C ALA A 191 -0.48 -4.83 -0.73
N PHE A 192 0.75 -4.46 -0.40
CA PHE A 192 1.21 -3.08 -0.26
C PHE A 192 1.73 -2.56 -1.59
N VAL A 193 0.97 -1.66 -2.20
CA VAL A 193 1.19 -1.19 -3.57
C VAL A 193 1.04 0.32 -3.63
N GLY A 194 1.23 0.88 -4.82
CA GLY A 194 0.88 2.27 -5.07
C GLY A 194 2.07 3.22 -5.01
N CYS A 195 1.78 4.46 -4.66
CA CYS A 195 2.67 5.60 -4.85
C CYS A 195 3.14 6.17 -3.49
N GLY A 196 4.11 7.09 -3.52
CA GLY A 196 4.70 7.70 -2.32
C GLY A 196 4.00 8.95 -1.76
N ASN A 197 2.68 9.14 -1.99
CA ASN A 197 1.94 10.30 -1.46
C ASN A 197 1.32 9.97 -0.09
N TYR A 198 2.15 9.60 0.88
CA TYR A 198 1.72 9.12 2.19
C TYR A 198 1.29 10.27 3.12
N PRO A 199 0.27 10.05 3.97
CA PRO A 199 -0.24 11.09 4.86
C PRO A 199 0.70 11.46 6.02
N ASP A 200 1.56 10.53 6.47
CA ASP A 200 2.42 10.75 7.63
C ASP A 200 3.84 10.19 7.42
N GLY A 201 4.36 10.35 6.20
CA GLY A 201 5.70 9.94 5.83
C GLY A 201 5.82 8.48 5.39
N THR A 202 7.03 8.10 4.95
CA THR A 202 7.26 6.81 4.27
C THR A 202 7.34 5.64 5.26
N LYS A 203 7.70 5.92 6.52
CA LYS A 203 7.83 4.91 7.58
C LYS A 203 6.53 4.18 7.87
N ASP A 204 5.39 4.79 7.53
CA ASP A 204 4.10 4.18 7.77
C ASP A 204 3.95 2.80 7.14
N VAL A 205 4.37 2.67 5.88
CA VAL A 205 4.26 1.41 5.15
C VAL A 205 5.13 0.33 5.80
N TYR A 206 6.33 0.69 6.27
CA TYR A 206 7.20 -0.22 7.02
C TYR A 206 6.51 -0.71 8.31
N ASP A 207 5.96 0.21 9.11
CA ASP A 207 5.34 -0.13 10.41
C ASP A 207 4.12 -1.04 10.22
N ILE A 208 3.30 -0.77 9.21
CA ILE A 208 2.14 -1.60 8.88
C ILE A 208 2.58 -2.98 8.38
N VAL A 209 3.59 -3.06 7.52
CA VAL A 209 4.12 -4.35 7.07
C VAL A 209 4.68 -5.15 8.25
N GLU A 210 5.47 -4.53 9.13
CA GLU A 210 6.08 -5.18 10.28
C GLU A 210 5.03 -5.76 11.24
N GLU A 211 3.98 -5.02 11.54
CA GLU A 211 2.89 -5.52 12.40
C GLU A 211 2.16 -6.70 11.75
N MET A 212 1.83 -6.60 10.46
CA MET A 212 1.03 -7.62 9.79
C MET A 212 1.83 -8.90 9.50
N ILE A 213 3.13 -8.80 9.21
CA ILE A 213 3.97 -9.99 8.98
C ILE A 213 4.21 -10.77 10.27
N GLN A 214 4.39 -10.09 11.41
CA GLN A 214 4.49 -10.72 12.73
C GLN A 214 3.20 -11.47 13.12
N ARG A 215 2.07 -11.06 12.54
CA ARG A 215 0.76 -11.72 12.66
C ARG A 215 0.52 -12.79 11.61
N SER A 216 1.58 -13.29 10.96
CA SER A 216 1.52 -14.38 9.98
C SER A 216 0.69 -14.07 8.72
N TYR A 217 0.44 -12.81 8.38
CA TYR A 217 -0.09 -12.49 7.05
C TYR A 217 0.96 -12.76 5.97
N ILE A 218 0.52 -13.06 4.75
CA ILE A 218 1.41 -13.09 3.58
C ILE A 218 1.48 -11.67 3.03
N ILE A 219 2.68 -11.08 3.03
CA ILE A 219 2.86 -9.71 2.56
C ILE A 219 3.42 -9.71 1.14
N ILE A 220 2.70 -9.06 0.22
CA ILE A 220 3.18 -8.82 -1.14
C ILE A 220 3.37 -7.32 -1.35
N THR A 221 4.50 -6.92 -1.94
CA THR A 221 4.77 -5.53 -2.30
C THR A 221 4.97 -5.34 -3.81
N SER A 222 4.75 -4.12 -4.29
CA SER A 222 5.15 -3.65 -5.62
C SER A 222 5.37 -2.13 -5.65
N GLY A 223 6.07 -1.64 -6.68
CA GLY A 223 6.17 -0.20 -6.95
C GLY A 223 6.88 0.59 -5.84
N CYS A 224 6.41 1.83 -5.57
CA CYS A 224 7.00 2.71 -4.55
C CYS A 224 6.92 2.11 -3.15
N ALA A 225 5.77 1.53 -2.78
CA ALA A 225 5.62 0.85 -1.49
C ALA A 225 6.68 -0.24 -1.27
N ALA A 226 7.07 -0.99 -2.31
CA ALA A 226 8.14 -1.97 -2.19
C ALA A 226 9.51 -1.34 -1.88
N MET A 227 9.77 -0.14 -2.40
CA MET A 227 10.99 0.63 -2.15
C MET A 227 11.01 1.12 -0.70
N ASP A 228 9.95 1.80 -0.27
CA ASP A 228 9.86 2.46 1.04
C ASP A 228 9.90 1.46 2.21
N VAL A 229 9.28 0.28 2.04
CA VAL A 229 9.40 -0.85 2.99
C VAL A 229 10.86 -1.29 3.20
N GLY A 230 11.72 -1.11 2.20
CA GLY A 230 13.13 -1.44 2.25
C GLY A 230 14.04 -0.36 2.80
N MET A 231 13.54 0.84 3.12
CA MET A 231 14.35 1.98 3.55
C MET A 231 14.67 1.99 5.05
N PHE A 232 13.85 1.32 5.86
CA PHE A 232 14.00 1.30 7.31
C PHE A 232 14.61 -0.01 7.80
N LYS A 233 15.24 0.07 8.97
CA LYS A 233 15.93 -1.04 9.63
C LYS A 233 15.47 -1.19 11.07
N ASP A 234 15.57 -2.40 11.59
CA ASP A 234 15.41 -2.67 13.01
C ASP A 234 16.65 -2.26 13.83
N LYS A 235 16.62 -2.59 15.13
CA LYS A 235 17.73 -2.34 16.06
C LYS A 235 19.03 -3.08 15.70
N GLU A 236 18.95 -4.14 14.90
CA GLU A 236 20.11 -4.91 14.41
C GLU A 236 20.61 -4.40 13.05
N GLY A 237 20.01 -3.32 12.53
CA GLY A 237 20.38 -2.74 11.24
C GLY A 237 19.87 -3.56 10.04
N LYS A 238 18.86 -4.43 10.24
CA LYS A 238 18.29 -5.28 9.18
C LYS A 238 16.97 -4.72 8.66
N THR A 239 16.82 -4.71 7.34
CA THR A 239 15.57 -4.38 6.67
C THR A 239 14.55 -5.51 6.80
N LEU A 240 13.26 -5.24 6.55
CA LEU A 240 12.24 -6.31 6.53
C LEU A 240 12.56 -7.39 5.49
N TYR A 241 13.13 -7.02 4.35
CA TYR A 241 13.52 -8.00 3.33
C TYR A 241 14.67 -8.91 3.78
N GLU A 242 15.51 -8.49 4.71
CA GLU A 242 16.56 -9.34 5.29
C GLU A 242 16.02 -10.24 6.40
N ARG A 243 15.06 -9.74 7.18
CA ARG A 243 14.47 -10.45 8.33
C ARG A 243 13.47 -11.52 7.90
N TYR A 244 12.75 -11.29 6.81
CA TYR A 244 11.66 -12.15 6.37
C TYR A 244 11.94 -12.80 5.00
N PRO A 245 11.68 -14.12 4.83
CA PRO A 245 11.83 -14.80 3.55
C PRO A 245 10.91 -14.26 2.45
N GLY A 246 11.28 -14.51 1.20
CA GLY A 246 10.55 -14.03 0.00
C GLY A 246 9.61 -15.04 -0.67
N ARG A 247 9.28 -16.15 -0.01
CA ARG A 247 8.32 -17.16 -0.53
C ARG A 247 6.89 -16.73 -0.19
N PHE A 248 5.93 -17.06 -1.04
CA PHE A 248 4.50 -16.84 -0.78
C PHE A 248 3.99 -17.88 0.24
N VAL A 249 4.27 -17.62 1.52
CA VAL A 249 3.93 -18.43 2.70
C VAL A 249 3.62 -17.47 3.85
N LYS A 250 2.79 -17.89 4.81
CA LYS A 250 2.42 -17.06 5.97
C LYS A 250 3.67 -16.50 6.71
N GLY A 251 3.64 -15.22 7.07
CA GLY A 251 4.76 -14.56 7.78
C GLY A 251 5.95 -14.17 6.90
N ASN A 252 5.78 -14.13 5.57
CA ASN A 252 6.81 -13.75 4.62
C ASN A 252 6.50 -12.45 3.88
N LEU A 253 7.56 -11.85 3.30
CA LEU A 253 7.53 -10.60 2.55
C LEU A 253 8.17 -10.78 1.17
N LEU A 254 7.37 -10.62 0.11
CA LEU A 254 7.83 -10.72 -1.27
C LEU A 254 7.56 -9.46 -2.09
N ASN A 255 8.56 -9.03 -2.87
CA ASN A 255 8.42 -7.96 -3.86
C ASN A 255 8.14 -8.56 -5.25
N THR A 256 6.98 -8.28 -5.83
CA THR A 256 6.62 -8.76 -7.18
C THR A 256 7.25 -7.96 -8.31
N GLY A 257 7.69 -6.73 -8.04
CA GLY A 257 8.36 -5.84 -9.01
C GLY A 257 7.70 -4.46 -9.11
N SER A 258 7.68 -3.91 -10.31
CA SER A 258 7.16 -2.56 -10.58
C SER A 258 5.62 -2.53 -10.54
N CYS A 259 5.02 -1.36 -10.77
CA CYS A 259 3.56 -1.21 -10.71
C CYS A 259 2.80 -2.11 -11.71
N VAL A 260 3.42 -2.56 -12.81
CA VAL A 260 2.77 -3.50 -13.74
C VAL A 260 2.73 -4.94 -13.18
N SER A 261 3.63 -5.27 -12.25
CA SER A 261 3.64 -6.56 -11.54
C SER A 261 2.44 -6.75 -10.61
N ASN A 262 1.62 -5.71 -10.38
CA ASN A 262 0.32 -5.86 -9.70
C ASN A 262 -0.61 -6.86 -10.40
N ALA A 263 -0.41 -7.10 -11.70
CA ALA A 263 -1.09 -8.18 -12.41
C ALA A 263 -0.81 -9.56 -11.77
N HIS A 264 0.39 -9.80 -11.26
CA HIS A 264 0.74 -11.04 -10.58
C HIS A 264 0.05 -11.17 -9.22
N ILE A 265 -0.15 -10.06 -8.51
CA ILE A 265 -0.88 -10.03 -7.24
C ILE A 265 -2.33 -10.44 -7.45
N ALA A 266 -3.02 -9.81 -8.42
CA ALA A 266 -4.38 -10.18 -8.77
C ALA A 266 -4.44 -11.64 -9.26
N ALA A 267 -3.51 -12.03 -10.13
CA ALA A 267 -3.43 -13.40 -10.65
C ALA A 267 -3.22 -14.46 -9.57
N THR A 268 -2.57 -14.15 -8.44
CA THR A 268 -2.46 -15.08 -7.29
C THR A 268 -3.83 -15.57 -6.85
N THR A 269 -4.82 -14.69 -6.72
CA THR A 269 -6.18 -15.08 -6.30
C THR A 269 -6.89 -15.93 -7.36
N ILE A 270 -6.67 -15.62 -8.65
CA ILE A 270 -7.14 -16.42 -9.79
C ILE A 270 -6.52 -17.82 -9.75
N LYS A 271 -5.22 -17.90 -9.45
CA LYS A 271 -4.50 -19.18 -9.34
C LYS A 271 -4.95 -19.98 -8.13
N VAL A 272 -5.29 -19.35 -7.00
CA VAL A 272 -5.93 -20.06 -5.88
C VAL A 272 -7.27 -20.66 -6.33
N ALA A 273 -8.13 -19.89 -7.00
CA ALA A 273 -9.40 -20.42 -7.51
C ALA A 273 -9.20 -21.56 -8.52
N SER A 274 -8.21 -21.45 -9.41
CA SER A 274 -8.00 -22.42 -10.48
C SER A 274 -7.25 -23.67 -10.03
N ILE A 275 -6.12 -23.51 -9.32
CA ILE A 275 -5.23 -24.62 -8.94
C ILE A 275 -5.76 -25.35 -7.72
N PHE A 276 -6.21 -24.63 -6.68
CA PHE A 276 -6.71 -25.26 -5.47
C PHE A 276 -8.17 -25.69 -5.60
N ALA A 277 -9.03 -24.85 -6.17
CA ALA A 277 -10.46 -25.15 -6.29
C ALA A 277 -10.90 -25.68 -7.66
N GLY A 278 -9.95 -25.92 -8.59
CA GLY A 278 -10.24 -26.54 -9.87
C GLY A 278 -11.11 -25.70 -10.82
N ARG A 279 -11.26 -24.39 -10.57
CA ARG A 279 -12.14 -23.54 -11.37
C ARG A 279 -11.52 -23.24 -12.74
N LYS A 280 -12.34 -23.31 -13.79
CA LYS A 280 -11.92 -22.97 -15.16
C LYS A 280 -11.78 -21.46 -15.30
N THR A 281 -10.70 -20.99 -15.91
CA THR A 281 -10.39 -19.55 -16.04
C THR A 281 -10.82 -18.94 -17.37
N LYS A 282 -10.83 -19.72 -18.46
CA LYS A 282 -11.14 -19.23 -19.81
C LYS A 282 -12.58 -18.73 -19.88
N GLY A 283 -12.76 -17.43 -20.14
CA GLY A 283 -14.07 -16.80 -20.33
C GLY A 283 -14.97 -16.82 -19.09
N ASN A 284 -14.41 -17.01 -17.89
CA ASN A 284 -15.19 -17.32 -16.68
C ASN A 284 -14.91 -16.34 -15.53
N TRP A 285 -14.74 -15.05 -15.86
CA TRP A 285 -14.35 -14.03 -14.89
C TRP A 285 -15.30 -13.95 -13.68
N GLU A 286 -16.61 -14.00 -13.93
CA GLU A 286 -17.65 -13.87 -12.91
C GLU A 286 -17.53 -14.94 -11.82
N GLU A 287 -17.35 -16.22 -12.19
CA GLU A 287 -17.18 -17.31 -11.20
C GLU A 287 -15.88 -17.16 -10.42
N ILE A 288 -14.79 -16.73 -11.08
CA ILE A 288 -13.50 -16.53 -10.41
C ILE A 288 -13.59 -15.38 -9.41
N ALA A 289 -14.18 -14.24 -9.80
CA ALA A 289 -14.35 -13.09 -8.92
C ALA A 289 -15.27 -13.43 -7.73
N ASP A 290 -16.37 -14.15 -7.98
CA ASP A 290 -17.27 -14.61 -6.93
C ASP A 290 -16.58 -15.59 -5.97
N TYR A 291 -15.75 -16.50 -6.47
CA TYR A 291 -14.94 -17.39 -5.65
C TYR A 291 -13.99 -16.60 -4.75
N VAL A 292 -13.26 -15.63 -5.32
CA VAL A 292 -12.30 -14.80 -4.57
C VAL A 292 -13.01 -13.99 -3.48
N LEU A 293 -14.14 -13.35 -3.82
CA LEU A 293 -14.94 -12.56 -2.88
C LEU A 293 -15.44 -13.39 -1.71
N ASN A 294 -15.87 -14.64 -1.94
CA ASN A 294 -16.50 -15.47 -0.91
C ASN A 294 -15.53 -16.35 -0.13
N ARG A 295 -14.30 -16.57 -0.63
CA ARG A 295 -13.40 -17.62 -0.10
C ARG A 295 -11.95 -17.20 0.12
N VAL A 296 -11.43 -16.20 -0.60
CA VAL A 296 -9.99 -15.88 -0.54
C VAL A 296 -9.76 -14.61 0.27
N GLY A 297 -9.29 -14.77 1.50
CA GLY A 297 -8.94 -13.66 2.39
C GLY A 297 -7.76 -12.86 1.82
N ALA A 298 -8.04 -11.68 1.27
CA ALA A 298 -7.05 -10.78 0.70
C ALA A 298 -7.51 -9.32 0.79
N VAL A 299 -6.57 -8.39 0.86
CA VAL A 299 -6.80 -6.95 0.81
C VAL A 299 -5.59 -6.22 0.21
N GLY A 300 -5.84 -5.19 -0.60
CA GLY A 300 -4.80 -4.28 -1.08
C GLY A 300 -4.71 -3.03 -0.21
N LEU A 301 -3.50 -2.54 0.07
CA LEU A 301 -3.24 -1.24 0.65
C LEU A 301 -2.46 -0.38 -0.35
N ALA A 302 -3.08 0.72 -0.78
CA ALA A 302 -2.43 1.77 -1.55
C ALA A 302 -2.34 3.05 -0.69
N TRP A 303 -1.49 3.01 0.34
CA TRP A 303 -1.42 4.04 1.38
C TRP A 303 -1.17 5.43 0.80
N GLY A 304 -0.20 5.58 -0.11
CA GLY A 304 0.11 6.85 -0.75
C GLY A 304 -0.46 7.02 -2.17
N ALA A 305 -1.65 6.48 -2.45
CA ALA A 305 -2.22 6.51 -3.81
C ALA A 305 -2.43 7.94 -4.34
N TYR A 306 -1.73 8.32 -5.42
CA TYR A 306 -1.96 9.60 -6.13
C TYR A 306 -2.37 9.46 -7.61
N SER A 307 -1.84 8.45 -8.31
CA SER A 307 -1.91 8.39 -9.78
C SER A 307 -3.20 7.77 -10.31
N GLN A 308 -3.62 8.12 -11.54
CA GLN A 308 -4.75 7.42 -12.18
C GLN A 308 -4.49 5.91 -12.35
N LYS A 309 -3.22 5.50 -12.44
CA LYS A 309 -2.82 4.08 -12.45
C LYS A 309 -3.23 3.37 -11.16
N ALA A 310 -3.03 4.00 -10.00
CA ALA A 310 -3.40 3.42 -8.72
C ALA A 310 -4.91 3.17 -8.63
N PHE A 311 -5.72 4.13 -9.09
CA PHE A 311 -7.18 3.95 -9.17
C PHE A 311 -7.60 2.81 -10.10
N ALA A 312 -6.97 2.71 -11.29
CA ALA A 312 -7.24 1.64 -12.24
C ALA A 312 -6.86 0.25 -11.68
N ILE A 313 -5.70 0.14 -11.02
CA ILE A 313 -5.26 -1.08 -10.33
C ILE A 313 -6.25 -1.47 -9.24
N GLY A 314 -6.62 -0.52 -8.37
CA GLY A 314 -7.59 -0.75 -7.30
C GLY A 314 -8.96 -1.21 -7.83
N THR A 315 -9.45 -0.55 -8.88
CA THR A 315 -10.72 -0.95 -9.54
C THR A 315 -10.63 -2.35 -10.16
N GLY A 316 -9.48 -2.72 -10.73
CA GLY A 316 -9.23 -4.08 -11.22
C GLY A 316 -9.31 -5.13 -10.11
N CYS A 317 -8.71 -4.87 -8.94
CA CYS A 317 -8.83 -5.70 -7.76
C CYS A 317 -10.28 -5.82 -7.28
N ASN A 318 -11.02 -4.71 -7.24
CA ASN A 318 -12.43 -4.72 -6.82
C ASN A 318 -13.31 -5.57 -7.73
N ARG A 319 -13.08 -5.50 -9.05
CA ARG A 319 -13.78 -6.34 -10.03
C ARG A 319 -13.48 -7.84 -9.86
N LEU A 320 -12.39 -8.19 -9.16
CA LEU A 320 -12.00 -9.55 -8.82
C LEU A 320 -12.46 -9.95 -7.40
N GLY A 321 -13.26 -9.12 -6.72
CA GLY A 321 -13.70 -9.41 -5.35
C GLY A 321 -12.63 -9.15 -4.28
N ILE A 322 -11.57 -8.40 -4.61
CA ILE A 322 -10.50 -8.05 -3.68
C ILE A 322 -10.75 -6.62 -3.15
N PRO A 323 -10.89 -6.45 -1.83
CA PRO A 323 -11.03 -5.14 -1.21
C PRO A 323 -9.71 -4.35 -1.26
N VAL A 324 -9.82 -3.03 -1.32
CA VAL A 324 -8.69 -2.11 -1.39
C VAL A 324 -8.90 -0.96 -0.40
N VAL A 325 -7.87 -0.71 0.40
CA VAL A 325 -7.78 0.47 1.26
C VAL A 325 -6.78 1.46 0.67
N THR A 326 -7.12 2.73 0.64
CA THR A 326 -6.18 3.82 0.31
C THR A 326 -5.91 4.69 1.54
N GLY A 327 -4.82 5.45 1.55
CA GLY A 327 -4.68 6.54 2.53
C GLY A 327 -5.70 7.67 2.29
N PRO A 328 -5.67 8.72 3.12
CA PRO A 328 -6.72 9.74 3.13
C PRO A 328 -6.78 10.54 1.83
N HIS A 329 -5.66 10.72 1.14
CA HIS A 329 -5.63 11.35 -0.18
C HIS A 329 -6.37 10.57 -1.27
N GLY A 330 -6.66 9.29 -1.06
CA GLY A 330 -7.49 8.49 -1.97
C GLY A 330 -8.94 8.99 -2.07
N THR A 331 -9.44 9.77 -1.10
CA THR A 331 -10.74 10.45 -1.19
C THR A 331 -10.85 11.33 -2.45
N LYS A 332 -9.72 11.86 -2.93
CA LYS A 332 -9.62 12.71 -4.15
C LYS A 332 -9.96 11.94 -5.44
N TYR A 333 -10.05 10.60 -5.41
CA TYR A 333 -10.57 9.81 -6.54
C TYR A 333 -12.10 9.88 -6.69
N ARG A 334 -12.81 10.49 -5.73
CA ARG A 334 -14.26 10.81 -5.76
C ARG A 334 -15.22 9.63 -5.65
N ARG A 335 -14.76 8.38 -5.78
CA ARG A 335 -15.61 7.19 -5.69
C ARG A 335 -15.01 6.13 -4.80
N ALA A 336 -15.82 5.61 -3.88
CA ALA A 336 -15.54 4.50 -2.99
C ALA A 336 -16.66 3.45 -3.09
N PHE A 337 -16.40 2.23 -2.61
CA PHE A 337 -17.34 1.12 -2.62
C PHE A 337 -17.51 0.59 -1.20
N ILE A 338 -18.40 1.25 -0.46
CA ILE A 338 -18.59 1.08 0.98
C ILE A 338 -19.89 0.31 1.20
N GLY A 339 -19.81 -0.90 1.77
CA GLY A 339 -20.99 -1.64 2.22
C GLY A 339 -21.72 -0.98 3.38
N LYS A 340 -23.01 -1.31 3.53
CA LYS A 340 -23.87 -0.81 4.61
C LYS A 340 -24.19 -1.98 5.54
N PRO A 341 -23.39 -2.24 6.59
CA PRO A 341 -23.53 -3.43 7.44
C PRO A 341 -24.89 -3.50 8.16
N TYR A 342 -25.51 -2.34 8.44
CA TYR A 342 -26.83 -2.25 9.06
C TYR A 342 -28.01 -2.65 8.15
N LYS A 343 -27.80 -2.78 6.83
CA LYS A 343 -28.81 -3.22 5.86
C LYS A 343 -28.68 -4.71 5.59
N LYS A 344 -29.31 -5.55 6.42
CA LYS A 344 -29.18 -7.01 6.37
C LYS A 344 -29.49 -7.58 4.98
N GLU A 345 -30.47 -7.03 4.27
CA GLU A 345 -30.88 -7.44 2.93
C GLU A 345 -29.78 -7.34 1.87
N ASN A 346 -28.77 -6.49 2.08
CA ASN A 346 -27.63 -6.34 1.17
C ASN A 346 -26.56 -7.44 1.35
N TRP A 347 -26.71 -8.27 2.38
CA TRP A 347 -25.75 -9.33 2.73
C TRP A 347 -26.34 -10.72 2.51
N ASN A 348 -27.22 -10.84 1.53
CA ASN A 348 -27.78 -12.12 1.10
C ASN A 348 -26.93 -12.70 -0.04
N VAL A 349 -26.54 -13.96 0.09
CA VAL A 349 -25.89 -14.75 -0.97
C VAL A 349 -26.67 -16.03 -1.22
N LEU A 350 -26.47 -16.64 -2.38
CA LEU A 350 -27.05 -17.93 -2.69
C LEU A 350 -26.15 -19.05 -2.17
N ASP A 351 -26.75 -20.16 -1.78
CA ASP A 351 -26.04 -21.41 -1.64
C ASP A 351 -26.01 -22.14 -2.99
N GLY A 352 -24.82 -22.40 -3.52
CA GLY A 352 -24.62 -23.14 -4.78
C GLY A 352 -25.19 -24.56 -4.76
N ARG A 353 -25.44 -25.15 -3.58
CA ARG A 353 -25.98 -26.50 -3.45
C ARG A 353 -27.44 -26.61 -3.88
N ASP A 354 -28.26 -25.63 -3.53
CA ASP A 354 -29.72 -25.68 -3.68
C ASP A 354 -30.34 -24.34 -4.13
N GLY A 355 -29.58 -23.26 -4.22
CA GLY A 355 -30.09 -21.94 -4.60
C GLY A 355 -30.80 -21.18 -3.47
N SER A 356 -30.80 -21.70 -2.24
CA SER A 356 -31.37 -21.01 -1.09
C SER A 356 -30.63 -19.70 -0.79
N VAL A 357 -31.38 -18.71 -0.30
CA VAL A 357 -30.84 -17.40 0.09
C VAL A 357 -30.38 -17.45 1.54
N ILE A 358 -29.10 -17.19 1.77
CA ILE A 358 -28.46 -17.20 3.08
C ILE A 358 -27.94 -15.80 3.40
N ASN A 359 -28.31 -15.27 4.57
CA ASN A 359 -27.75 -14.03 5.07
C ASN A 359 -26.36 -14.28 5.67
N ILE A 360 -25.36 -13.51 5.23
CA ILE A 360 -23.98 -13.61 5.68
C ILE A 360 -23.53 -12.33 6.39
N GLU A 361 -22.45 -12.47 7.15
CA GLU A 361 -21.71 -11.37 7.74
C GLU A 361 -21.07 -10.46 6.67
N PRO A 362 -20.84 -9.15 6.96
CA PRO A 362 -20.21 -8.22 6.04
C PRO A 362 -18.70 -8.50 5.88
N ALA A 363 -18.38 -9.47 5.03
CA ALA A 363 -17.04 -10.04 4.88
C ALA A 363 -16.66 -10.24 3.39
N PRO A 364 -15.93 -9.30 2.75
CA PRO A 364 -15.49 -8.01 3.27
C PRO A 364 -16.62 -6.97 3.30
N GLU A 365 -16.56 -6.02 4.24
CA GLU A 365 -17.56 -4.93 4.32
C GLU A 365 -17.44 -3.92 3.17
N HIS A 366 -16.23 -3.65 2.71
CA HIS A 366 -15.97 -2.65 1.68
C HIS A 366 -15.15 -3.27 0.57
N LEU A 367 -15.38 -2.84 -0.68
CA LEU A 367 -14.46 -3.12 -1.77
C LEU A 367 -13.45 -1.97 -1.95
N MET A 368 -13.83 -0.73 -1.67
CA MET A 368 -12.90 0.40 -1.74
C MET A 368 -13.21 1.40 -0.64
N ILE A 369 -12.25 1.68 0.23
CA ILE A 369 -12.38 2.62 1.34
C ILE A 369 -11.04 3.35 1.61
N THR A 370 -11.11 4.47 2.30
CA THR A 370 -9.94 5.23 2.76
C THR A 370 -9.79 5.09 4.27
N ALA A 371 -8.56 4.99 4.76
CA ALA A 371 -8.24 5.15 6.18
C ALA A 371 -7.33 6.36 6.36
N GLU A 372 -7.47 7.08 7.48
CA GLU A 372 -6.77 8.32 7.76
C GLU A 372 -5.41 8.08 8.42
N THR A 373 -5.35 7.12 9.35
CA THR A 373 -4.15 6.88 10.17
C THR A 373 -3.71 5.41 10.14
N LYS A 374 -2.44 5.17 10.51
CA LYS A 374 -1.95 3.81 10.80
C LYS A 374 -2.81 3.08 11.83
N ALA A 375 -3.26 3.78 12.86
CA ALA A 375 -4.01 3.16 13.94
C ALA A 375 -5.36 2.60 13.46
N GLU A 376 -6.00 3.30 12.52
CA GLU A 376 -7.26 2.88 11.89
C GLU A 376 -7.05 1.77 10.85
N VAL A 377 -6.03 1.91 9.99
CA VAL A 377 -5.84 0.98 8.87
C VAL A 377 -5.49 -0.44 9.33
N MET A 378 -4.77 -0.58 10.44
CA MET A 378 -4.32 -1.87 10.98
C MET A 378 -5.49 -2.85 11.23
N PRO A 379 -6.47 -2.56 12.11
CA PRO A 379 -7.62 -3.43 12.31
C PRO A 379 -8.51 -3.52 11.06
N LEU A 380 -8.58 -2.47 10.23
CA LEU A 380 -9.34 -2.50 8.98
C LEU A 380 -8.80 -3.53 7.99
N LEU A 381 -7.48 -3.65 7.83
CA LEU A 381 -6.84 -4.66 6.99
C LEU A 381 -7.17 -6.08 7.45
N ALA A 382 -7.15 -6.32 8.77
CA ALA A 382 -7.55 -7.62 9.33
C ALA A 382 -9.04 -7.91 9.08
N LYS A 383 -9.91 -6.91 9.30
CA LYS A 383 -11.35 -7.03 9.06
C LYS A 383 -11.67 -7.38 7.60
N LEU A 384 -11.02 -6.69 6.65
CA LEU A 384 -11.25 -6.93 5.22
C LEU A 384 -10.71 -8.27 4.72
N CYS A 385 -10.00 -9.04 5.54
CA CYS A 385 -9.59 -10.41 5.24
C CYS A 385 -10.63 -11.48 5.64
N PHE A 386 -11.67 -11.16 6.41
CA PHE A 386 -12.75 -12.12 6.71
C PHE A 386 -13.46 -12.57 5.43
N ARG A 387 -13.85 -13.85 5.38
CA ARG A 387 -14.64 -14.40 4.28
C ARG A 387 -15.77 -15.27 4.82
N PRO A 388 -16.93 -15.34 4.14
CA PRO A 388 -18.06 -16.17 4.57
C PRO A 388 -17.68 -17.66 4.70
N SER A 389 -16.71 -18.10 3.91
CA SER A 389 -16.28 -19.50 3.86
C SER A 389 -15.18 -19.88 4.85
N ASP A 390 -14.72 -18.97 5.70
CA ASP A 390 -13.70 -19.29 6.72
C ASP A 390 -14.16 -20.49 7.57
N ASN A 391 -13.30 -21.46 7.84
CA ASN A 391 -13.62 -22.49 8.82
C ASN A 391 -13.50 -21.92 10.24
N SER A 392 -13.90 -22.67 11.28
CA SER A 392 -13.89 -22.11 12.63
C SER A 392 -12.50 -21.73 13.15
N LEU A 393 -11.47 -22.52 12.83
CA LEU A 393 -10.10 -22.20 13.21
C LEU A 393 -9.62 -20.91 12.51
N GLY A 394 -9.86 -20.78 11.21
CA GLY A 394 -9.48 -19.60 10.44
C GLY A 394 -10.24 -18.37 10.89
N ARG A 395 -11.53 -18.51 11.18
CA ARG A 395 -12.35 -17.42 11.75
C ARG A 395 -11.81 -16.97 13.11
N ALA A 396 -11.45 -17.91 13.98
CA ALA A 396 -10.85 -17.61 15.28
C ALA A 396 -9.51 -16.88 15.15
N ILE A 397 -8.65 -17.28 14.20
CA ILE A 397 -7.37 -16.59 13.93
C ILE A 397 -7.63 -15.15 13.46
N LYS A 398 -8.49 -14.96 12.45
CA LYS A 398 -8.81 -13.62 11.92
C LYS A 398 -9.46 -12.72 12.97
N LEU A 399 -10.35 -13.27 13.79
CA LEU A 399 -11.00 -12.54 14.89
C LEU A 399 -10.02 -12.19 16.00
N THR A 400 -9.05 -13.07 16.30
CA THR A 400 -7.95 -12.76 17.23
C THR A 400 -7.18 -11.53 16.74
N HIS A 401 -6.75 -11.53 15.48
CA HIS A 401 -6.00 -10.39 14.94
C HIS A 401 -6.84 -9.12 14.87
N TYR A 402 -8.11 -9.19 14.46
CA TYR A 402 -8.97 -8.01 14.39
C TYR A 402 -9.17 -7.37 15.77
N ILE A 403 -9.47 -8.17 16.79
CA ILE A 403 -9.66 -7.71 18.17
C ILE A 403 -8.35 -7.13 18.71
N GLU A 404 -7.24 -7.86 18.62
CA GLU A 404 -5.96 -7.42 19.17
C GLU A 404 -5.42 -6.16 18.50
N LEU A 405 -5.58 -6.02 17.18
CA LEU A 405 -5.19 -4.80 16.47
C LEU A 405 -6.05 -3.61 16.89
N SER A 406 -7.36 -3.80 17.06
CA SER A 406 -8.24 -2.74 17.56
C SER A 406 -7.89 -2.35 19.00
N GLU A 407 -7.66 -3.31 19.90
CA GLU A 407 -7.26 -3.01 21.28
C GLU A 407 -5.88 -2.33 21.34
N LYS A 408 -4.93 -2.77 20.51
CA LYS A 408 -3.57 -2.20 20.48
C LYS A 408 -3.56 -0.78 19.94
N TYR A 409 -4.24 -0.52 18.83
CA TYR A 409 -4.15 0.75 18.11
C TYR A 409 -5.30 1.71 18.36
N LEU A 410 -6.53 1.21 18.57
CA LEU A 410 -7.73 2.02 18.84
C LEU A 410 -8.16 1.99 20.31
N LYS A 411 -7.49 1.21 21.16
CA LYS A 411 -7.76 1.09 22.61
C LYS A 411 -9.19 0.67 22.95
N LYS A 412 -9.86 -0.02 22.02
CA LYS A 412 -11.21 -0.53 22.20
C LYS A 412 -11.41 -1.88 21.54
N LEU A 413 -12.36 -2.66 22.07
CA LEU A 413 -12.93 -3.80 21.37
C LEU A 413 -13.66 -3.30 20.12
N PRO A 414 -13.55 -3.94 18.94
CA PRO A 414 -14.32 -3.53 17.78
C PRO A 414 -15.82 -3.60 18.07
N ASP A 415 -16.62 -2.64 17.63
CA ASP A 415 -18.04 -2.56 18.03
C ASP A 415 -18.91 -3.70 17.41
N ASP A 416 -18.43 -4.31 16.33
CA ASP A 416 -19.14 -5.27 15.49
C ASP A 416 -18.52 -6.68 15.49
N TRP A 417 -17.54 -6.95 16.37
CA TRP A 417 -16.81 -8.23 16.41
C TRP A 417 -17.73 -9.47 16.48
N GLN A 418 -18.85 -9.37 17.21
CA GLN A 418 -19.84 -10.43 17.38
C GLN A 418 -20.50 -10.86 16.06
N THR A 419 -20.55 -9.97 15.06
CA THR A 419 -21.15 -10.24 13.74
C THR A 419 -20.39 -11.34 13.00
N TYR A 420 -19.12 -11.56 13.34
CA TYR A 420 -18.26 -12.55 12.71
C TYR A 420 -18.24 -13.91 13.44
N VAL A 421 -19.02 -14.06 14.51
CA VAL A 421 -19.09 -15.29 15.33
C VAL A 421 -20.29 -16.14 14.93
N ARG A 422 -20.06 -17.38 14.49
CA ARG A 422 -21.12 -18.35 14.14
C ARG A 422 -21.32 -19.43 15.21
N ASN A 423 -20.28 -19.71 15.97
CA ASN A 423 -20.27 -20.62 17.13
C ASN A 423 -19.09 -20.29 18.06
N GLU A 424 -18.97 -21.02 19.17
CA GLU A 424 -17.92 -20.83 20.18
C GLU A 424 -16.51 -21.14 19.65
N ALA A 425 -16.41 -21.97 18.61
CA ALA A 425 -15.14 -22.33 17.99
C ALA A 425 -14.56 -21.20 17.12
N ASP A 426 -15.38 -20.24 16.68
CA ASP A 426 -14.95 -19.03 16.00
C ASP A 426 -14.31 -18.01 16.96
N LEU A 427 -14.44 -18.18 18.28
CA LEU A 427 -13.90 -17.24 19.27
C LEU A 427 -12.39 -17.49 19.50
N PRO A 428 -11.59 -16.42 19.68
CA PRO A 428 -10.19 -16.52 20.08
C PRO A 428 -10.02 -17.41 21.31
N VAL A 429 -9.19 -18.44 21.22
CA VAL A 429 -9.04 -19.46 22.28
C VAL A 429 -8.69 -18.82 23.63
N ALA A 430 -7.74 -17.89 23.65
CA ALA A 430 -7.29 -17.20 24.86
C ALA A 430 -8.33 -16.26 25.48
N LYS A 431 -9.30 -15.76 24.69
CA LYS A 431 -10.32 -14.80 25.14
C LYS A 431 -11.74 -15.36 25.07
N ARG A 432 -11.90 -16.67 24.85
CA ARG A 432 -13.21 -17.29 24.58
C ARG A 432 -14.21 -17.02 25.70
N GLU A 433 -13.84 -17.34 26.94
CA GLU A 433 -14.75 -17.23 28.07
C GLU A 433 -15.16 -15.76 28.37
N PRO A 434 -14.24 -14.78 28.44
CA PRO A 434 -14.61 -13.37 28.55
C PRO A 434 -15.52 -12.89 27.41
N LEU A 435 -15.22 -13.28 26.17
CA LEU A 435 -16.03 -12.89 25.00
C LEU A 435 -17.42 -13.52 25.04
N MET A 436 -17.56 -14.76 25.53
CA MET A 436 -18.87 -15.39 25.72
C MET A 436 -19.72 -14.65 26.76
N LYS A 437 -19.11 -14.14 27.83
CA LYS A 437 -19.83 -13.30 28.82
C LYS A 437 -20.37 -12.02 28.17
N LEU A 438 -19.55 -11.36 27.36
CA LEU A 438 -19.99 -10.18 26.59
C LEU A 438 -21.10 -10.49 25.58
N LEU A 439 -21.14 -11.70 25.01
CA LEU A 439 -22.24 -12.13 24.13
C LEU A 439 -23.53 -12.35 24.93
N GLU A 440 -23.44 -12.95 26.10
CA GLU A 440 -24.57 -13.13 27.02
C GLU A 440 -25.15 -11.77 27.46
N GLU A 441 -24.31 -10.80 27.80
CA GLU A 441 -24.71 -9.41 28.07
C GLU A 441 -25.40 -8.75 26.86
N LYS A 442 -25.05 -9.15 25.64
CA LYS A 442 -25.69 -8.73 24.38
C LYS A 442 -26.93 -9.57 24.02
N GLY A 443 -27.41 -10.41 24.93
CA GLY A 443 -28.65 -11.19 24.79
C GLY A 443 -28.50 -12.54 24.07
N TRP A 444 -27.28 -13.06 23.91
CA TRP A 444 -27.06 -14.41 23.37
C TRP A 444 -27.30 -15.46 24.46
N LYS A 445 -27.83 -16.64 24.07
CA LYS A 445 -28.03 -17.74 25.02
C LYS A 445 -26.82 -18.66 25.02
N ILE A 446 -26.21 -18.83 26.20
CA ILE A 446 -25.00 -19.62 26.39
C ILE A 446 -25.29 -20.81 27.32
N ASP A 447 -24.86 -22.00 26.91
CA ASP A 447 -24.76 -23.17 27.80
C ASP A 447 -23.37 -23.15 28.43
N TRP A 448 -23.29 -22.68 29.68
CA TRP A 448 -22.03 -22.53 30.41
C TRP A 448 -21.44 -23.87 30.86
N GLU A 449 -22.25 -24.91 31.05
CA GLU A 449 -21.75 -26.25 31.39
C GLU A 449 -20.96 -26.85 30.23
N LYS A 450 -21.51 -26.71 29.00
CA LYS A 450 -20.87 -27.22 27.78
C LYS A 450 -19.97 -26.18 27.10
N LYS A 451 -19.97 -24.94 27.60
CA LYS A 451 -19.34 -23.75 26.98
C LYS A 451 -19.71 -23.58 25.51
N LYS A 452 -21.02 -23.65 25.20
CA LYS A 452 -21.55 -23.56 23.83
C LYS A 452 -22.50 -22.38 23.64
N ILE A 453 -22.49 -21.82 22.43
CA ILE A 453 -23.47 -20.83 22.02
C ILE A 453 -24.71 -21.56 21.49
N ILE A 454 -25.88 -21.28 22.05
CA ILE A 454 -27.16 -21.93 21.70
C ILE A 454 -27.97 -21.08 20.72
N GLU A 455 -28.10 -19.78 21.01
CA GLU A 455 -28.83 -18.80 20.18
C GLU A 455 -28.10 -17.46 20.18
N GLY A 456 -28.23 -16.70 19.08
CA GLY A 456 -27.59 -15.39 18.91
C GLY A 456 -26.90 -15.17 17.55
N PRO A 457 -26.09 -16.11 17.04
CA PRO A 457 -25.39 -15.95 15.77
C PRO A 457 -26.33 -15.68 14.59
N LEU A 458 -25.85 -14.87 13.63
CA LEU A 458 -26.58 -14.57 12.39
C LEU A 458 -26.93 -15.84 11.59
N ARG A 459 -26.01 -16.79 11.57
CA ARG A 459 -26.14 -18.08 10.92
C ARG A 459 -25.31 -19.14 11.64
N LYS A 460 -25.70 -20.40 11.48
CA LYS A 460 -24.93 -21.55 11.98
C LYS A 460 -23.74 -21.84 11.07
N VAL A 461 -22.75 -22.55 11.63
CA VAL A 461 -21.66 -23.11 10.83
C VAL A 461 -22.19 -24.24 9.96
N ASP A 462 -21.96 -24.15 8.65
CA ASP A 462 -22.18 -25.22 7.69
C ASP A 462 -20.90 -25.38 6.86
N VAL A 463 -20.21 -26.52 7.06
CA VAL A 463 -18.94 -26.84 6.39
C VAL A 463 -19.11 -27.12 4.89
N SER A 464 -20.32 -27.40 4.46
CA SER A 464 -20.66 -27.69 3.07
C SER A 464 -21.30 -26.50 2.34
N PHE A 465 -21.48 -25.37 3.02
CA PHE A 465 -22.01 -24.12 2.46
C PHE A 465 -21.23 -23.69 1.21
N GLN A 466 -21.95 -23.38 0.13
CA GLN A 466 -21.36 -22.89 -1.12
C GLN A 466 -21.80 -21.46 -1.44
N PRO A 467 -21.32 -20.43 -0.72
CA PRO A 467 -21.73 -19.05 -0.97
C PRO A 467 -21.36 -18.62 -2.38
N THR A 468 -22.35 -18.05 -3.08
CA THR A 468 -22.17 -17.45 -4.40
C THR A 468 -23.17 -16.31 -4.63
N ASN A 469 -22.75 -15.29 -5.35
CA ASN A 469 -23.61 -14.21 -5.84
C ASN A 469 -24.13 -14.49 -7.26
N VAL A 470 -23.82 -15.67 -7.83
CA VAL A 470 -24.01 -15.97 -9.25
C VAL A 470 -25.06 -17.07 -9.41
N PRO A 471 -26.32 -16.73 -9.77
CA PRO A 471 -27.42 -17.69 -9.81
C PRO A 471 -27.15 -18.91 -10.69
N ARG A 472 -26.49 -18.74 -11.85
CA ARG A 472 -26.15 -19.84 -12.78
C ARG A 472 -25.21 -20.90 -12.20
N LEU A 473 -24.60 -20.65 -11.04
CA LEU A 473 -23.73 -21.62 -10.37
C LEU A 473 -24.51 -22.53 -9.39
N CYS A 474 -25.76 -22.20 -9.07
CA CYS A 474 -26.61 -23.01 -8.21
C CYS A 474 -27.17 -24.23 -8.94
N LYS A 475 -27.22 -25.39 -8.27
CA LYS A 475 -27.73 -26.64 -8.89
C LYS A 475 -29.18 -26.55 -9.35
N GLU A 476 -30.03 -25.77 -8.66
CA GLU A 476 -31.44 -25.58 -9.05
C GLU A 476 -31.65 -24.60 -10.21
N ALA A 477 -30.66 -23.77 -10.55
CA ALA A 477 -30.75 -22.85 -11.69
C ALA A 477 -30.65 -23.54 -13.06
N LYS A 478 -30.44 -24.86 -13.08
CA LYS A 478 -30.67 -25.72 -14.24
C LYS A 478 -32.11 -26.24 -14.23
N LYS A 479 -33.06 -25.37 -14.52
CA LYS A 479 -34.39 -25.76 -15.02
C LYS A 479 -34.60 -25.16 -16.39
#